data_AF-A0A2S8GL05-F1
#
_entry.id   AF-A0A2S8GL05-F1
#
_cell.length_a   1.000
_cell.length_b   1.000
_cell.length_c   1.000
_cell.angle_alpha   90.00
_cell.angle_beta   90.00
_cell.angle_gamma   90.00
#
_symmetry.space_group_name_H-M   'P 1'
#
loop_
_entity.id
_entity.type
_entity.pdbx_description
1 polymer ?
#
loop_
_entity_poly.entity_id
_entity_poly.type
_entity_poly.pdbx_seq_one_letter_code
_entity_poly.pdbx_strand_id
1 'polypeptide(L)'
;MSYSQMILLTSAEPMDLGQIVEHLAGEFATQAEIVIHASTTADGSTFLELQKGDWSIAVSYESGDIVAEESQEIARLYAEFRPDRDEIAACRQRIDVVTTADPEMEHFNDFVLLLERLEKLPGAVLFDPENETFN
;
A
#
# COMPACT_ATOMS: atom_id res chain seq x y z
N MET A 1 1.05 17.57 -7.14
CA MET A 1 2.04 16.52 -6.86
C MET A 1 1.27 15.25 -6.59
N SER A 2 1.64 14.09 -7.12
CA SER A 2 1.06 12.81 -6.71
C SER A 2 1.98 12.15 -5.69
N TYR A 3 1.44 11.31 -4.84
CA TYR A 3 2.20 10.54 -3.87
C TYR A 3 2.05 9.05 -4.17
N SER A 4 3.13 8.30 -3.99
CA SER A 4 3.11 6.85 -4.11
C SER A 4 3.83 6.21 -2.93
N GLN A 5 3.34 5.05 -2.49
CA GLN A 5 3.99 4.26 -1.45
C GLN A 5 3.75 2.79 -1.73
N MET A 6 4.81 1.99 -1.62
CA MET A 6 4.73 0.54 -1.62
C MET A 6 4.76 0.02 -0.18
N ILE A 7 3.94 -0.97 0.11
CA ILE A 7 3.90 -1.66 1.40
C ILE A 7 4.05 -3.16 1.15
N LEU A 8 5.17 -3.73 1.59
CA LEU A 8 5.43 -5.17 1.53
C LEU A 8 4.73 -5.85 2.71
N LEU A 9 3.97 -6.91 2.46
CA LEU A 9 3.28 -7.69 3.48
C LEU A 9 4.10 -8.94 3.81
N THR A 10 5.03 -8.80 4.76
CA THR A 10 6.01 -9.85 5.12
C THR A 10 5.49 -10.88 6.12
N SER A 11 4.24 -10.76 6.57
CA SER A 11 3.61 -11.72 7.48
C SER A 11 3.57 -13.13 6.87
N ALA A 12 3.81 -14.13 7.72
CA ALA A 12 3.66 -15.54 7.34
C ALA A 12 2.20 -15.93 7.07
N GLU A 13 1.25 -15.19 7.65
CA GLU A 13 -0.18 -15.35 7.37
C GLU A 13 -0.54 -14.50 6.15
N PRO A 14 -0.86 -15.10 4.99
CA PRO A 14 -1.16 -14.35 3.80
C PRO A 14 -2.45 -13.58 3.97
N MET A 15 -2.43 -12.31 3.58
CA MET A 15 -3.62 -11.48 3.50
C MET A 15 -4.17 -11.44 2.08
N ASP A 16 -5.49 -11.47 1.95
CA ASP A 16 -6.17 -11.17 0.69
C ASP A 16 -6.74 -9.74 0.67
N LEU A 17 -7.19 -9.32 -0.53
CA LEU A 17 -7.76 -7.99 -0.72
C LEU A 17 -9.01 -7.76 0.13
N GLY A 18 -9.82 -8.80 0.40
CA GLY A 18 -11.03 -8.69 1.23
C GLY A 18 -10.68 -8.30 2.67
N GLN A 19 -9.63 -8.90 3.23
CA GLN A 19 -9.14 -8.56 4.57
C GLN A 19 -8.59 -7.13 4.63
N ILE A 20 -7.92 -6.68 3.57
CA ILE A 20 -7.44 -5.29 3.45
C ILE A 20 -8.63 -4.32 3.40
N VAL A 21 -9.67 -4.64 2.62
CA VAL A 21 -10.92 -3.86 2.56
C VAL A 21 -11.55 -3.76 3.95
N GLU A 22 -11.72 -4.88 4.64
CA GLU A 22 -12.35 -4.91 5.95
C GLU A 22 -11.56 -4.07 6.97
N HIS A 23 -10.23 -4.16 6.95
CA HIS A 23 -9.35 -3.34 7.78
C HIS A 23 -9.53 -1.85 7.51
N LEU A 24 -9.46 -1.44 6.24
CA LEU A 24 -9.62 -0.04 5.85
C LEU A 24 -11.02 0.49 6.16
N ALA A 25 -12.07 -0.29 5.86
CA ALA A 25 -13.44 0.08 6.18
C ALA A 25 -13.65 0.27 7.68
N GLY A 26 -13.02 -0.56 8.52
CA GLY A 26 -13.03 -0.41 9.98
C GLY A 26 -12.33 0.86 10.46
N GLU A 27 -11.14 1.16 9.92
CA GLU A 27 -10.35 2.35 10.28
C GLU A 27 -11.02 3.67 9.84
N PHE A 28 -11.74 3.65 8.71
CA PHE A 28 -12.42 4.83 8.15
C PHE A 28 -13.92 4.92 8.49
N ALA A 29 -14.47 3.97 9.26
CA ALA A 29 -15.91 3.92 9.57
C ALA A 29 -16.46 5.22 10.20
N THR A 30 -15.62 6.00 10.88
CA THR A 30 -16.01 7.26 11.53
C THR A 30 -15.74 8.51 10.69
N GLN A 31 -15.16 8.37 9.49
CA GLN A 31 -14.83 9.49 8.60
C GLN A 31 -15.88 9.62 7.49
N ALA A 32 -16.91 10.42 7.75
CA ALA A 32 -18.08 10.56 6.86
C ALA A 32 -17.78 11.12 5.46
N GLU A 33 -16.58 11.68 5.26
CA GLU A 33 -16.15 12.31 4.00
C GLU A 33 -15.43 11.34 3.06
N ILE A 34 -15.02 10.16 3.55
CA ILE A 34 -14.30 9.15 2.76
C ILE A 34 -15.29 8.11 2.27
N VAL A 35 -15.33 7.93 0.95
CA VAL A 35 -16.09 6.88 0.29
C VAL A 35 -15.12 5.84 -0.24
N ILE A 36 -15.34 4.57 0.09
CA ILE A 36 -14.51 3.45 -0.39
C ILE A 36 -15.25 2.76 -1.53
N HIS A 37 -14.62 2.71 -2.70
CA HIS A 37 -15.09 2.02 -3.89
C HIS A 37 -14.18 0.85 -4.22
N ALA A 38 -14.74 -0.34 -4.43
CA ALA A 38 -13.98 -1.44 -5.02
C ALA A 38 -14.19 -1.40 -6.54
N SER A 39 -13.09 -1.41 -7.29
CA SER A 39 -13.08 -1.35 -8.75
C SER A 39 -12.27 -2.51 -9.31
N THR A 40 -12.68 -3.00 -10.47
CA THR A 40 -11.97 -4.08 -11.18
C THR A 40 -11.56 -3.58 -12.55
N THR A 41 -10.28 -3.71 -12.88
CA THR A 41 -9.72 -3.38 -14.19
C THR A 41 -10.15 -4.40 -15.25
N ALA A 42 -9.97 -4.06 -16.52
CA ALA A 42 -10.37 -4.92 -17.64
C ALA A 42 -9.64 -6.28 -17.67
N ASP A 43 -8.46 -6.39 -17.04
CA ASP A 43 -7.68 -7.62 -16.89
C ASP A 43 -8.10 -8.46 -15.66
N GLY A 44 -9.07 -8.00 -14.87
CA GLY A 44 -9.58 -8.69 -13.69
C GLY A 44 -8.88 -8.31 -12.38
N SER A 45 -7.86 -7.44 -12.41
CA SER A 45 -7.23 -6.94 -11.18
C SER A 45 -8.23 -6.09 -10.39
N THR A 46 -8.29 -6.28 -9.08
CA THR A 46 -9.19 -5.50 -8.22
C THR A 46 -8.38 -4.54 -7.38
N PHE A 47 -8.82 -3.28 -7.32
CA PHE A 47 -8.24 -2.23 -6.52
C PHE A 47 -9.33 -1.51 -5.74
N LEU A 48 -8.93 -0.81 -4.69
CA LEU A 48 -9.80 0.04 -3.89
C LEU A 48 -9.50 1.48 -4.22
N GLU A 49 -10.53 2.29 -4.31
CA GLU A 49 -10.42 3.73 -4.41
C GLU A 49 -11.04 4.36 -3.15
N LEU A 50 -10.23 5.13 -2.41
CA LEU A 50 -10.70 5.98 -1.32
C LEU A 50 -10.88 7.38 -1.88
N GLN A 51 -12.12 7.84 -1.96
CA GLN A 51 -12.47 9.15 -2.52
C GLN A 51 -12.87 10.12 -1.42
N LYS A 52 -12.33 11.35 -1.48
CA LYS A 52 -12.69 12.48 -0.63
C LYS A 52 -12.83 13.73 -1.50
N GLY A 53 -14.07 14.08 -1.85
CA GLY A 53 -14.33 15.15 -2.82
C GLY A 53 -13.80 14.80 -4.22
N ASP A 54 -12.97 15.69 -4.78
CA ASP A 54 -12.36 15.52 -6.11
C ASP A 54 -11.00 14.80 -6.07
N TRP A 55 -10.51 14.46 -4.87
CA TRP A 55 -9.26 13.74 -4.67
C TRP A 55 -9.54 12.27 -4.37
N SER A 56 -8.72 11.38 -4.92
CA SER A 56 -8.79 9.94 -4.65
C SER A 56 -7.43 9.30 -4.44
N ILE A 57 -7.45 8.19 -3.70
CA ILE A 57 -6.32 7.29 -3.49
C ILE A 57 -6.70 5.92 -4.05
N ALA A 58 -5.90 5.41 -4.98
CA ALA A 58 -5.96 4.02 -5.39
C ALA A 58 -5.08 3.17 -4.47
N VAL A 59 -5.63 2.07 -3.98
CA VAL A 59 -4.96 1.04 -3.18
C VAL A 59 -5.11 -0.28 -3.95
N SER A 60 -4.04 -0.73 -4.59
CA SER A 60 -4.02 -2.01 -5.29
C SER A 60 -3.28 -3.06 -4.48
N TYR A 61 -3.78 -4.28 -4.55
CA TYR A 61 -3.12 -5.45 -3.97
C TYR A 61 -2.52 -6.29 -5.09
N GLU A 62 -1.27 -6.67 -4.92
CA GLU A 62 -0.60 -7.57 -5.85
C GLU A 62 0.02 -8.75 -5.11
N SER A 63 -0.01 -9.93 -5.72
CA SER A 63 0.62 -11.12 -5.18
C SER A 63 1.15 -12.04 -6.27
N GLY A 64 2.14 -12.85 -5.94
CA GLY A 64 2.68 -13.88 -6.83
C GLY A 64 4.16 -13.70 -7.15
N ASP A 65 4.57 -14.27 -8.28
CA ASP A 65 5.99 -14.36 -8.65
C ASP A 65 6.61 -13.00 -8.96
N ILE A 66 5.85 -12.08 -9.57
CA ILE A 66 6.33 -10.72 -9.86
C ILE A 66 6.73 -9.97 -8.59
N VAL A 67 5.86 -10.01 -7.57
CA VAL A 67 6.16 -9.40 -6.26
C VAL A 67 7.35 -10.09 -5.60
N ALA A 68 7.50 -11.40 -5.77
CA ALA A 68 8.63 -12.13 -5.22
C ALA A 68 9.97 -11.70 -5.84
N GLU A 69 10.01 -11.55 -7.16
CA GLU A 69 11.20 -11.10 -7.89
C GLU A 69 11.58 -9.66 -7.48
N GLU A 70 10.60 -8.75 -7.46
CA GLU A 70 10.83 -7.35 -7.09
C GLU A 70 11.22 -7.22 -5.60
N SER A 71 10.60 -7.99 -4.70
CA SER A 71 10.95 -7.95 -3.28
C SER A 71 12.38 -8.46 -3.01
N GLN A 72 12.85 -9.46 -3.76
CA GLN A 72 14.25 -9.90 -3.71
C GLN A 72 15.21 -8.80 -4.16
N GLU A 73 14.87 -8.09 -5.23
CA GLU A 73 15.66 -6.97 -5.72
C GLU A 73 15.71 -5.82 -4.70
N ILE A 74 14.55 -5.43 -4.16
CA ILE A 74 14.45 -4.40 -3.11
C ILE A 74 15.29 -4.79 -1.89
N ALA A 75 15.16 -6.04 -1.40
CA ALA A 75 15.93 -6.52 -0.26
C ALA A 75 17.44 -6.52 -0.50
N ARG A 76 17.85 -6.81 -1.74
CA ARG A 76 19.25 -6.83 -2.14
C ARG A 76 19.85 -5.44 -2.24
N LEU A 77 19.12 -4.48 -2.81
CA LEU A 77 19.63 -3.13 -3.10
C LEU A 77 19.49 -2.19 -1.91
N TYR A 78 18.41 -2.31 -1.14
CA TYR A 78 18.00 -1.27 -0.19
C TYR A 78 17.90 -1.76 1.26
N ALA A 79 17.90 -3.08 1.51
CA ALA A 79 17.73 -3.64 2.86
C ALA A 79 19.00 -4.25 3.46
N GLU A 80 20.20 -3.95 2.94
CA GLU A 80 21.47 -4.61 3.34
C GLU A 80 21.68 -4.70 4.85
N PHE A 81 21.35 -3.63 5.58
CA PHE A 81 21.55 -3.54 7.04
C PHE A 81 20.27 -3.73 7.85
N ARG A 82 19.15 -4.06 7.20
CA ARG A 82 17.89 -4.26 7.90
C ARG A 82 17.83 -5.66 8.53
N PRO A 83 17.32 -5.79 9.77
CA PRO A 83 17.19 -7.08 10.43
C PRO A 83 16.13 -7.98 9.77
N ASP A 84 15.17 -7.39 9.07
CA ASP A 84 14.05 -8.05 8.38
C ASP A 84 14.31 -8.28 6.87
N ARG A 85 15.58 -8.21 6.45
CA ARG A 85 15.98 -8.32 5.04
C ARG A 85 15.52 -9.62 4.39
N ASP A 86 15.62 -10.74 5.11
CA ASP A 86 15.30 -12.06 4.57
C ASP A 86 13.77 -12.22 4.43
N GLU A 87 12.99 -11.63 5.34
CA GLU A 87 11.54 -11.55 5.25
C GLU A 87 11.09 -10.67 4.07
N ILE A 88 11.72 -9.52 3.87
CA ILE A 88 11.48 -8.66 2.70
C ILE A 88 11.82 -9.44 1.42
N ALA A 89 12.97 -10.11 1.35
CA ALA A 89 13.37 -10.89 0.17
C ALA A 89 12.42 -12.06 -0.13
N ALA A 90 11.77 -12.62 0.88
CA ALA A 90 10.81 -13.71 0.72
C ALA A 90 9.36 -13.24 0.47
N CYS A 91 9.11 -11.93 0.50
CA CYS A 91 7.79 -11.35 0.37
C CYS A 91 7.17 -11.67 -0.99
N ARG A 92 5.86 -11.98 -1.01
CA ARG A 92 5.10 -12.32 -2.23
C ARG A 92 3.79 -11.55 -2.35
N GLN A 93 3.56 -10.59 -1.47
CA GLN A 93 2.34 -9.82 -1.37
C GLN A 93 2.68 -8.36 -1.09
N ARG A 94 2.07 -7.44 -1.82
CA ARG A 94 2.24 -6.02 -1.57
C ARG A 94 0.94 -5.25 -1.75
N ILE A 95 0.95 -4.06 -1.18
CA ILE A 95 -0.03 -3.03 -1.42
C ILE A 95 0.70 -1.85 -2.08
N ASP A 96 0.15 -1.36 -3.18
CA ASP A 96 0.60 -0.12 -3.80
C ASP A 96 -0.47 0.94 -3.56
N VAL A 97 -0.03 2.10 -3.06
CA VAL A 97 -0.89 3.24 -2.76
C VAL A 97 -0.48 4.38 -3.69
N VAL A 98 -1.41 4.89 -4.48
CA VAL A 98 -1.16 5.97 -5.44
C VAL A 98 -2.28 7.01 -5.34
N THR A 99 -1.92 8.28 -5.23
CA THR A 99 -2.90 9.36 -5.16
C THR A 99 -3.11 10.03 -6.52
N THR A 100 -4.30 10.59 -6.73
CA THR A 100 -4.47 11.63 -7.74
C THR A 100 -3.60 12.85 -7.44
N ALA A 101 -3.37 13.69 -8.44
CA ALA A 101 -2.56 14.90 -8.29
C ALA A 101 -3.18 15.86 -7.25
N ASP A 102 -2.38 16.22 -6.26
CA ASP A 102 -2.65 17.21 -5.23
C ASP A 102 -1.60 18.34 -5.33
N PRO A 103 -1.82 19.34 -6.20
CA PRO A 103 -0.83 20.40 -6.42
C PRO A 103 -0.66 21.33 -5.22
N GLU A 104 -1.71 21.54 -4.43
CA GLU A 104 -1.71 22.43 -3.26
C GLU A 104 -1.41 21.70 -1.94
N MET A 105 -1.16 20.38 -2.00
CA MET A 105 -0.87 19.51 -0.85
C MET A 105 -1.98 19.49 0.21
N GLU A 106 -3.23 19.75 -0.17
CA GLU A 106 -4.36 19.81 0.76
C GLU A 106 -4.66 18.44 1.39
N HIS A 107 -4.33 17.37 0.68
CA HIS A 107 -4.62 15.98 1.03
C HIS A 107 -3.39 15.19 1.46
N PHE A 108 -2.22 15.83 1.57
CA PHE A 108 -1.00 15.16 2.02
C PHE A 108 -1.18 14.48 3.40
N ASN A 109 -1.84 15.15 4.34
CA ASN A 109 -2.11 14.56 5.66
C ASN A 109 -3.11 13.39 5.60
N ASP A 110 -4.07 13.43 4.68
CA ASP A 110 -5.01 12.33 4.47
C ASP A 110 -4.26 11.09 3.93
N PHE A 111 -3.30 11.30 3.02
CA PHE A 111 -2.41 10.25 2.52
C PHE A 111 -1.53 9.66 3.62
N VAL A 112 -0.85 10.49 4.40
CA VAL A 112 -0.02 10.02 5.53
C VAL A 112 -0.85 9.23 6.54
N LEU A 113 -2.06 9.71 6.86
CA LEU A 113 -2.97 9.01 7.75
C LEU A 113 -3.35 7.62 7.22
N LEU A 114 -3.59 7.48 5.92
CA LEU A 114 -3.84 6.16 5.30
C LEU A 114 -2.63 5.24 5.48
N LEU A 115 -1.41 5.74 5.21
CA LEU A 115 -0.20 4.95 5.37
C LEU A 115 -0.03 4.47 6.81
N GLU A 116 -0.25 5.34 7.80
CA GLU A 116 -0.25 4.96 9.22
C GLU A 116 -1.29 3.88 9.57
N ARG A 117 -2.40 3.79 8.83
CA ARG A 117 -3.40 2.73 9.03
C ARG A 117 -2.99 1.42 8.39
N LEU A 118 -2.38 1.48 7.22
CA LEU A 118 -1.88 0.31 6.51
C LEU A 118 -0.62 -0.28 7.17
N GLU A 119 0.21 0.55 7.79
CA GLU A 119 1.38 0.10 8.56
C GLU A 119 1.01 -0.78 9.77
N LYS A 120 -0.23 -0.68 10.26
CA LYS A 120 -0.72 -1.53 11.35
C LYS A 120 -1.03 -2.96 10.90
N LEU A 121 -1.02 -3.24 9.61
CA LEU A 121 -1.20 -4.59 9.11
C LEU A 121 -0.02 -5.47 9.56
N PRO A 122 -0.25 -6.73 9.96
CA PRO A 122 0.82 -7.62 10.38
C PRO A 122 1.91 -7.74 9.31
N GLY A 123 3.16 -7.47 9.69
CA GLY A 123 4.31 -7.57 8.79
C GLY A 123 4.37 -6.52 7.69
N ALA A 124 3.61 -5.42 7.79
CA ALA A 124 3.71 -4.31 6.85
C ALA A 124 5.08 -3.62 6.94
N VAL A 125 5.73 -3.48 5.80
CA VAL A 125 7.00 -2.76 5.66
C VAL A 125 6.85 -1.72 4.56
N LEU A 126 6.99 -0.44 4.91
CA LEU A 126 6.85 0.67 3.98
C LEU A 126 8.14 0.89 3.20
N PHE A 127 8.05 0.88 1.87
CA PHE A 127 9.13 1.18 0.94
C PHE A 127 8.70 2.28 -0.02
N ASP A 128 9.43 3.39 -0.02
CA ASP A 128 9.24 4.52 -0.94
C ASP A 128 10.03 4.22 -2.23
N PRO A 129 9.35 3.90 -3.34
CA PRO A 129 10.02 3.56 -4.59
C PRO A 129 10.62 4.78 -5.30
N GLU A 130 10.18 6.00 -4.98
CA GLU A 130 10.70 7.23 -5.62
C GLU A 130 12.02 7.67 -4.99
N ASN A 131 12.16 7.50 -3.67
CA ASN A 131 13.37 7.83 -2.94
C ASN A 131 14.28 6.61 -2.67
N GLU A 132 13.82 5.40 -3.02
CA GLU A 132 14.53 4.13 -2.82
C GLU A 132 14.87 3.87 -1.33
N THR A 133 13.93 4.22 -0.45
CA THR A 133 14.14 4.17 1.01
C THR A 133 13.02 3.45 1.74
N PHE A 134 13.35 2.79 2.84
CA PHE A 134 12.37 2.29 3.80
C PHE A 134 12.03 3.35 4.84
N ASN A 135 10.77 3.41 5.24
CA ASN A 135 10.31 4.20 6.39
C ASN A 135 10.30 3.37 7.69
#